data_AF-A0A3N5JXD0-F1
#
_entry.id   AF-A0A3N5JXD0-F1
#
_cell.length_a   1.000
_cell.length_b   1.000
_cell.length_c   1.000
_cell.angle_alpha   90.00
_cell.angle_beta   90.00
_cell.angle_gamma   90.00
#
_symmetry.space_group_name_H-M   'P 1'
#
loop_
_entity.id
_entity.type
_entity.pdbx_description
1 polymer ?
#
loop_
_entity_poly.entity_id
_entity_poly.type
_entity_poly.pdbx_seq_one_letter_code
_entity_poly.pdbx_strand_id
1 'polypeptide(L)'
;ISERKRIAARFRSEGEGRSAEILGTMERELRQIRSAAYRRVQETRGKADAEATRIYGAAHNRDPEFHAFSRTLEAYKEAQHKNSTLILTTDADYYRYLKDATGRAAGTSRPAR
;
A
#
# COMPACT_ATOMS: atom_id res chain seq x y z
N ILE A 1 -40.97 37.77 -50.78
CA ILE A 1 -40.11 38.04 -49.59
C ILE A 1 -40.41 37.08 -48.43
N SER A 2 -41.68 36.76 -48.15
CA SER A 2 -42.08 35.81 -47.08
C SER A 2 -41.43 34.41 -47.21
N GLU A 3 -41.41 33.84 -48.41
CA GLU A 3 -40.86 32.51 -48.67
C GLU A 3 -39.38 32.36 -48.26
N ARG A 4 -38.54 33.33 -48.64
CA ARG A 4 -37.11 33.34 -48.31
C ARG A 4 -36.88 33.49 -46.80
N LYS A 5 -37.70 34.28 -46.11
CA LYS A 5 -37.63 34.41 -44.65
C LYS A 5 -37.98 33.10 -43.94
N ARG A 6 -39.00 32.37 -44.44
CA ARG A 6 -39.40 31.07 -43.92
C ARG A 6 -38.31 30.01 -44.08
N ILE A 7 -37.70 29.95 -45.26
CA ILE A 7 -36.58 29.03 -45.55
C ILE A 7 -35.37 29.34 -44.66
N ALA A 8 -35.00 30.61 -44.51
CA ALA A 8 -33.89 31.03 -43.64
C ALA A 8 -34.16 30.75 -42.14
N ALA A 9 -35.42 30.83 -41.70
CA ALA A 9 -35.79 30.47 -40.34
C ALA A 9 -35.68 28.94 -40.11
N ARG A 10 -36.12 28.12 -41.08
CA ARG A 10 -35.97 26.66 -41.00
C ARG A 10 -34.49 26.25 -40.90
N PHE A 11 -33.63 26.78 -41.78
CA PHE A 11 -32.20 26.43 -41.74
C PHE A 11 -31.51 26.84 -40.43
N ARG A 12 -31.89 27.98 -39.83
CA ARG A 12 -31.38 28.37 -38.51
C ARG A 12 -31.81 27.40 -37.43
N SER A 13 -33.09 27.05 -37.39
CA SER A 13 -33.62 26.09 -36.41
C SER A 13 -32.99 24.70 -36.55
N GLU A 14 -32.79 24.22 -37.78
CA GLU A 14 -32.10 22.95 -38.05
C GLU A 14 -30.62 23.01 -37.63
N GLY A 15 -29.94 24.14 -37.88
CA GLY A 15 -28.55 24.36 -37.46
C GLY A 15 -28.40 24.40 -35.94
N GLU A 16 -29.29 25.11 -35.25
CA GLU A 16 -29.35 25.16 -33.79
C GLU A 16 -29.61 23.77 -33.20
N GLY A 17 -30.54 23.01 -33.78
CA GLY A 17 -30.83 21.64 -33.36
C GLY A 17 -29.64 20.70 -33.49
N ARG A 18 -28.97 20.69 -34.66
CA ARG A 18 -27.75 19.89 -34.87
C ARG A 18 -26.62 20.31 -33.95
N SER A 19 -26.43 21.60 -33.73
CA SER A 19 -25.42 22.12 -32.79
C SER A 19 -25.66 21.61 -31.37
N ALA A 20 -26.90 21.69 -30.89
CA ALA A 20 -27.28 21.19 -29.57
C ALA A 20 -27.08 19.66 -29.44
N GLU A 21 -27.40 18.90 -30.49
CA GLU A 21 -27.17 17.46 -30.52
C GLU A 21 -25.68 17.09 -30.46
N ILE A 22 -24.84 17.78 -31.25
CA ILE A 22 -23.39 17.58 -31.26
C ILE A 22 -22.80 17.90 -29.88
N LEU A 23 -23.19 19.04 -29.30
CA LEU A 23 -22.73 19.45 -27.98
C LEU A 23 -23.15 18.45 -26.89
N GLY A 24 -24.42 18.03 -26.90
CA GLY A 24 -24.92 17.05 -25.93
C GLY A 24 -24.24 15.68 -26.05
N THR A 25 -23.87 15.28 -27.26
CA THR A 25 -23.11 14.04 -27.50
C THR A 25 -21.67 14.18 -27.00
N MET A 26 -20.99 15.27 -27.36
CA MET A 26 -19.63 15.58 -26.92
C MET A 26 -19.53 15.60 -25.39
N GLU A 27 -20.47 16.27 -24.70
CA GLU A 27 -20.47 16.32 -23.23
C GLU A 27 -20.67 14.95 -22.58
N ARG A 28 -21.48 14.09 -23.20
CA ARG A 28 -21.72 12.73 -22.73
C ARG A 28 -20.45 11.88 -22.88
N GLU A 29 -19.82 11.92 -24.04
CA GLU A 29 -18.56 11.21 -24.30
C GLU A 29 -17.45 11.69 -23.37
N LEU A 30 -17.31 13.01 -23.19
CA LEU A 30 -16.34 13.59 -22.28
C LEU A 30 -16.53 13.10 -20.84
N ARG A 31 -17.78 13.05 -20.36
CA ARG A 31 -18.11 12.50 -19.04
C ARG A 31 -17.77 11.02 -18.94
N GLN A 32 -18.05 10.23 -19.97
CA GLN A 32 -17.72 8.80 -20.00
C GLN A 32 -16.20 8.58 -19.96
N ILE A 33 -15.44 9.27 -20.80
CA ILE A 33 -13.97 9.19 -20.86
C ILE A 33 -13.36 9.54 -19.49
N ARG A 34 -13.78 10.67 -18.90
CA ARG A 34 -13.29 11.10 -17.59
C ARG A 34 -13.62 10.10 -16.49
N SER A 35 -14.84 9.57 -16.48
CA SER A 35 -15.28 8.59 -15.48
C SER A 35 -14.53 7.27 -15.60
N ALA A 36 -14.31 6.79 -16.82
CA ALA A 36 -13.55 5.57 -17.09
C ALA A 36 -12.07 5.74 -16.70
N ALA A 37 -11.46 6.87 -17.07
CA ALA A 37 -10.10 7.20 -16.68
C ALA A 37 -9.95 7.26 -15.16
N TYR A 38 -10.86 7.96 -14.46
CA TYR A 38 -10.85 8.03 -13.00
C TYR A 38 -10.97 6.65 -12.36
N ARG A 39 -11.93 5.83 -12.81
CA ARG A 39 -12.07 4.45 -12.34
C ARG A 39 -10.77 3.67 -12.51
N ARG A 40 -10.13 3.77 -13.68
CA ARG A 40 -8.90 3.04 -13.97
C ARG A 40 -7.73 3.47 -13.07
N VAL A 41 -7.63 4.76 -12.77
CA VAL A 41 -6.65 5.29 -11.81
C VAL A 41 -6.88 4.70 -10.43
N GLN A 42 -8.13 4.69 -9.94
CA GLN A 42 -8.45 4.14 -8.62
C GLN A 42 -8.19 2.63 -8.54
N GLU A 43 -8.57 1.86 -9.56
CA GLU A 43 -8.27 0.43 -9.62
C GLU A 43 -6.77 0.14 -9.59
N THR A 44 -5.99 0.92 -10.35
CA THR A 44 -4.53 0.73 -10.43
C THR A 44 -3.86 1.08 -9.11
N ARG A 45 -4.26 2.19 -8.48
CA ARG A 45 -3.76 2.58 -7.15
C ARG A 45 -4.14 1.56 -6.09
N GLY A 46 -5.41 1.14 -6.04
CA GLY A 46 -5.86 0.15 -5.07
C GLY A 46 -5.14 -1.20 -5.20
N LYS A 47 -4.83 -1.64 -6.43
CA LYS A 47 -4.02 -2.85 -6.65
C LYS A 47 -2.57 -2.66 -6.18
N ALA A 48 -1.96 -1.53 -6.51
CA ALA A 48 -0.60 -1.23 -6.09
C ALA A 48 -0.48 -1.13 -4.56
N ASP A 49 -1.42 -0.45 -3.91
CA ASP A 49 -1.45 -0.31 -2.45
C ASP A 49 -1.65 -1.67 -1.78
N ALA A 50 -2.57 -2.50 -2.28
CA ALA A 50 -2.77 -3.85 -1.78
C ALA A 50 -1.52 -4.72 -1.93
N GLU A 51 -0.83 -4.63 -3.07
CA GLU A 51 0.42 -5.35 -3.30
C GLU A 51 1.54 -4.85 -2.38
N ALA A 52 1.68 -3.54 -2.20
CA ALA A 52 2.64 -2.94 -1.28
C ALA A 52 2.37 -3.42 0.15
N THR A 53 1.13 -3.30 0.65
CA THR A 53 0.76 -3.79 1.98
C THR A 53 1.03 -5.28 2.14
N ARG A 54 0.76 -6.10 1.11
CA ARG A 54 1.07 -7.53 1.13
C ARG A 54 2.58 -7.78 1.22
N ILE A 55 3.40 -7.06 0.45
CA ILE A 55 4.86 -7.18 0.49
C ILE A 55 5.40 -6.73 1.84
N TYR A 56 4.95 -5.61 2.38
CA TYR A 56 5.31 -5.14 3.72
C TYR A 56 4.90 -6.17 4.78
N GLY A 57 3.66 -6.64 4.76
CA GLY A 57 3.18 -7.69 5.66
C GLY A 57 4.01 -8.96 5.56
N ALA A 58 4.34 -9.42 4.35
CA ALA A 58 5.18 -10.59 4.14
C ALA A 58 6.65 -10.37 4.56
N ALA A 59 7.19 -9.16 4.41
CA ALA A 59 8.54 -8.82 4.85
C ALA A 59 8.63 -8.78 6.38
N HIS A 60 7.63 -8.22 7.06
CA HIS A 60 7.57 -8.19 8.52
C HIS A 60 7.17 -9.54 9.15
N ASN A 61 6.36 -10.35 8.46
CA ASN A 61 6.00 -11.70 8.91
C ASN A 61 7.02 -12.77 8.50
N ARG A 62 8.05 -12.43 7.71
CA ARG A 62 9.04 -13.43 7.26
C ARG A 62 9.83 -14.02 8.42
N ASP A 63 10.05 -13.24 9.47
CA ASP A 63 10.57 -13.73 10.74
C ASP A 63 10.24 -12.73 11.88
N PRO A 64 9.09 -12.89 12.56
CA PRO A 64 8.70 -12.07 13.70
C PRO A 64 9.68 -12.18 14.87
N GLU A 65 10.33 -13.33 15.04
CA GLU A 65 11.34 -13.56 16.08
C GLU A 65 12.62 -12.78 15.78
N PHE A 66 13.07 -12.76 14.53
CA PHE A 66 14.21 -11.95 14.10
C PHE A 66 13.93 -10.44 14.17
N HIS A 67 12.73 -9.99 13.82
CA HIS A 67 12.35 -8.57 13.97
C HIS A 67 12.30 -8.16 15.45
N ALA A 68 11.71 -8.99 16.31
CA ALA A 68 11.72 -8.77 17.77
C ALA A 68 13.15 -8.73 18.32
N PHE A 69 14.00 -9.68 17.90
CA PHE A 69 15.41 -9.73 18.26
C PHE A 69 16.18 -8.48 17.78
N SER A 70 16.07 -8.10 16.50
CA SER A 70 16.70 -6.90 15.93
C SER A 70 16.29 -5.63 16.66
N ARG A 71 15.00 -5.47 16.94
CA ARG A 71 14.47 -4.30 17.66
C ARG A 71 14.94 -4.25 19.10
N THR A 72 15.08 -5.40 19.77
CA THR A 72 15.68 -5.45 21.10
C THR A 72 17.14 -5.00 21.06
N LEU A 73 17.93 -5.43 20.08
CA LEU A 73 19.33 -5.01 19.91
C LEU A 73 19.49 -3.50 19.64
N GLU A 74 18.63 -2.91 18.82
CA GLU A 74 18.62 -1.46 18.57
C GLU A 74 18.26 -0.66 19.83
N ALA A 75 17.22 -1.07 20.55
CA ALA A 75 16.83 -0.44 21.81
C ALA A 75 17.96 -0.47 22.85
N TYR A 76 18.74 -1.56 22.91
CA TYR A 76 19.91 -1.64 23.80
C TYR A 76 21.07 -0.75 23.36
N LYS A 77 21.29 -0.58 22.05
CA LYS A 77 22.30 0.36 21.52
C LYS A 77 21.94 1.81 21.83
N GLU A 78 20.66 2.17 21.77
CA GLU A 78 20.18 3.50 22.11
C GLU A 78 20.16 3.76 23.63
N ALA A 79 19.88 2.74 24.45
CA ALA A 79 19.92 2.81 25.91
C ALA A 79 21.33 3.02 26.49
N GLN A 80 22.37 3.00 25.65
CA GLN A 80 23.77 3.24 26.00
C GLN A 80 24.04 4.73 26.24
N HIS A 81 23.25 5.37 27.10
CA HIS A 81 23.65 6.60 27.76
C HIS A 81 24.75 6.28 28.78
N LYS A 82 25.74 7.17 28.89
CA LYS A 82 26.98 6.98 29.67
C LYS A 82 26.79 6.63 31.16
N ASN A 83 25.56 6.73 31.68
CA ASN A 83 25.22 6.56 33.09
C ASN A 83 24.03 5.60 33.34
N SER A 84 23.68 4.74 32.39
CA SER A 84 22.52 3.82 32.53
C SER A 84 22.93 2.45 33.06
N THR A 85 22.50 2.11 34.28
CA THR A 85 22.63 0.75 34.83
C THR A 85 21.47 -0.10 34.32
N LEU A 86 21.75 -1.02 33.40
CA LEU A 86 20.77 -1.96 32.86
C LEU A 86 20.66 -3.18 33.79
N ILE A 87 19.58 -3.28 34.56
CA ILE A 87 19.30 -4.46 35.40
C ILE A 87 18.59 -5.51 34.53
N LEU A 88 19.34 -6.50 34.05
CA LEU A 88 18.81 -7.64 33.30
C LEU A 88 18.61 -8.83 34.24
N THR A 89 17.36 -9.22 34.46
CA THR A 89 17.01 -10.44 35.19
C THR A 89 17.09 -11.67 34.29
N THR A 90 17.41 -12.83 34.86
CA THR A 90 17.58 -14.13 34.17
C THR A 90 16.32 -14.72 33.53
N ASP A 91 15.16 -14.11 33.80
CA ASP A 91 13.84 -14.44 33.23
C ASP A 91 13.43 -13.51 32.08
N ALA A 92 14.26 -12.53 31.71
CA ALA A 92 14.01 -11.69 30.54
C ALA A 92 14.03 -12.55 29.26
N ASP A 93 13.13 -12.25 28.32
CA ASP A 93 13.03 -12.92 27.00
C ASP A 93 14.37 -13.02 26.26
N TYR A 94 15.31 -12.12 26.60
CA TYR A 94 16.71 -12.12 26.20
C TYR A 94 17.42 -13.49 26.38
N TYR A 95 17.21 -14.15 27.52
CA TYR A 95 17.90 -15.41 27.81
C TYR A 95 17.26 -16.62 27.14
N ARG A 96 16.06 -16.51 26.56
CA ARG A 96 15.40 -17.65 25.89
C ARG A 96 16.22 -18.12 24.68
N TYR A 97 16.62 -17.18 23.81
CA TYR A 97 17.41 -17.49 22.62
C TYR A 97 18.87 -17.86 22.92
N LEU A 98 19.47 -17.24 23.95
CA LEU A 98 20.84 -17.55 24.37
C LEU A 98 20.95 -18.91 25.09
N LYS A 99 19.92 -19.29 25.88
CA LYS A 99 19.81 -20.61 26.51
C LYS A 99 19.56 -21.71 25.48
N ASP A 100 18.77 -21.46 24.44
CA ASP A 100 18.55 -22.45 23.37
C ASP A 100 19.81 -22.68 22.52
N ALA A 101 20.56 -21.62 22.20
CA ALA A 101 21.83 -21.74 21.48
C ALA A 101 22.91 -22.49 22.28
N THR A 102 22.89 -22.40 23.61
CA THR A 102 23.84 -23.08 24.50
C THR A 102 23.37 -24.47 24.94
N GLY A 103 22.07 -24.76 24.90
CA GLY A 103 21.49 -26.07 25.24
C GLY A 103 21.74 -27.16 24.19
N ARG A 104 21.95 -26.81 22.92
CA ARG A 104 22.29 -27.80 21.87
C ARG A 104 23.76 -28.26 21.88
N ALA A 105 24.64 -27.55 22.60
CA ALA A 105 26.06 -27.90 22.74
C ALA A 105 26.36 -28.84 23.92
N ALA A 106 25.40 -29.08 24.83
CA ALA A 106 25.61 -29.86 26.06
C ALA A 106 25.08 -31.32 25.99
N GLY A 107 24.80 -31.84 24.79
CA GLY A 107 24.14 -33.14 24.59
C GLY A 107 25.04 -34.30 24.10
N THR A 108 26.36 -34.16 24.06
CA THR A 108 27.26 -35.24 23.63
C THR A 108 28.45 -35.44 24.57
N SER A 109 28.20 -35.98 25.76
CA SER A 109 29.23 -36.76 26.48
C SER A 109 28.77 -38.21 26.56
N ARG A 110 29.39 -39.05 25.70
CA ARG A 110 29.33 -40.51 25.77
C ARG A 110 29.80 -40.97 27.14
N PRO A 111 29.14 -41.92 27.82
CA PRO A 111 29.80 -42.65 28.88
C PRO A 111 30.79 -43.64 28.24
N ALA A 112 32.05 -43.58 28.66
CA ALA A 112 33.06 -44.58 28.33
C ALA A 112 33.55 -45.23 29.62
N ARG A 113 33.26 -46.54 29.73
CA ARG A 113 33.70 -47.53 30.72
C ARG A 113 33.16 -47.44 32.14
#